data_AF-A0A3D1G633-F1
#
_entry.id   AF-A0A3D1G633-F1
#
_cell.length_a   1.000
_cell.length_b   1.000
_cell.length_c   1.000
_cell.angle_alpha   90.00
_cell.angle_beta   90.00
_cell.angle_gamma   90.00
#
_symmetry.space_group_name_H-M   'P 1'
#
loop_
_entity.id
_entity.type
_entity.pdbx_description
1 polymer ?
#
loop_
_entity_poly.entity_id
_entity_poly.type
_entity_poly.pdbx_seq_one_letter_code
_entity_poly.pdbx_strand_id
1 'polypeptide(L)'
;MKTSAKYIADRIRLMISTKQFQVGEVLPSTRELGQQLEASFHTVRKAYHILADEGLITGEKGRGFVVNRQTSLMDKEERLQI
;
A
#
# COMPACT_ATOMS: atom_id res chain seq x y z
N MET A 1 -0.20 -17.87 -2.82
CA MET A 1 1.07 -17.29 -3.34
C MET A 1 1.43 -16.06 -2.52
N LYS A 2 2.64 -16.00 -1.94
CA LYS A 2 3.11 -14.88 -1.08
C LYS A 2 3.43 -13.57 -1.84
N THR A 3 3.13 -13.52 -3.15
CA THR A 3 3.45 -12.41 -4.05
C THR A 3 2.21 -11.92 -4.80
N SER A 4 0.99 -12.19 -4.30
CA SER A 4 -0.21 -11.61 -4.91
C SER A 4 -0.30 -10.12 -4.62
N ALA A 5 -0.94 -9.35 -5.52
CA ALA A 5 -1.12 -7.91 -5.33
C ALA A 5 -1.85 -7.58 -4.01
N LYS A 6 -2.83 -8.41 -3.63
CA LYS A 6 -3.55 -8.28 -2.35
C LYS A 6 -2.63 -8.49 -1.14
N TYR A 7 -1.75 -9.49 -1.19
CA TYR A 7 -0.78 -9.74 -0.11
C TYR A 7 0.23 -8.59 0.04
N ILE A 8 0.74 -8.07 -1.08
CA ILE A 8 1.63 -6.90 -1.07
C ILE A 8 0.91 -5.67 -0.49
N ALA A 9 -0.35 -5.43 -0.90
CA ALA A 9 -1.17 -4.34 -0.37
C ALA A 9 -1.41 -4.48 1.14
N ASP A 10 -1.75 -5.68 1.62
CA ASP A 10 -1.91 -5.96 3.06
C ASP A 10 -0.62 -5.66 3.84
N ARG A 11 0.55 -6.01 3.28
CA ARG A 11 1.84 -5.74 3.92
C ARG A 11 2.17 -4.25 3.96
N ILE A 12 1.91 -3.51 2.88
CA ILE A 12 2.07 -2.05 2.84
C ILE A 12 1.10 -1.38 3.83
N ARG A 13 -0.14 -1.85 3.90
CA ARG A 13 -1.13 -1.36 4.86
C ARG A 13 -0.61 -1.49 6.29
N LEU A 14 -0.04 -2.65 6.64
CA LEU A 14 0.58 -2.85 7.95
C LEU A 14 1.75 -1.88 8.20
N MET A 15 2.61 -1.61 7.20
CA MET A 15 3.70 -0.63 7.33
C MET A 15 3.18 0.79 7.57
N ILE A 16 2.10 1.20 6.89
CA ILE A 16 1.43 2.48 7.13
C ILE A 16 0.81 2.51 8.53
N SER A 17 0.10 1.47 8.96
CA SER A 17 -0.52 1.38 10.30
C SER A 17 0.50 1.36 11.43
N THR A 18 1.68 0.75 11.20
CA THR A 18 2.81 0.73 12.16
C THR A 18 3.64 2.01 12.13
N LYS A 19 3.20 3.03 11.40
CA LYS A 19 3.88 4.34 11.25
C LYS A 19 5.28 4.26 10.63
N GLN A 20 5.59 3.19 9.88
CA GLN A 20 6.80 3.17 9.05
C GLN A 20 6.69 4.15 7.89
N PHE A 21 5.48 4.39 7.39
CA PHE A 21 5.17 5.45 6.45
C PHE A 21 4.13 6.39 7.05
N GLN A 22 4.44 7.67 7.11
CA GLN A 22 3.56 8.68 7.68
C GLN A 22 2.68 9.34 6.62
N VAL A 23 1.56 9.92 7.06
CA VAL A 23 0.71 10.73 6.17
C VAL A 23 1.53 11.88 5.58
N GLY A 24 1.43 12.07 4.26
CA GLY A 24 2.23 13.04 3.50
C GLY A 24 3.58 12.51 3.03
N GLU A 25 3.98 11.30 3.45
CA GLU A 25 5.24 10.69 3.03
C GLU A 25 5.10 10.00 1.67
N VAL A 26 6.15 10.10 0.86
CA VAL A 26 6.24 9.45 -0.45
C VAL A 26 6.66 8.00 -0.25
N LEU A 27 5.86 7.07 -0.77
CA LEU A 27 6.20 5.66 -0.81
C LEU A 27 7.33 5.37 -1.80
N PRO A 28 8.09 4.29 -1.59
CA PRO A 28 9.11 3.85 -2.54
C PRO A 28 8.54 3.65 -3.94
N SER A 29 9.39 3.70 -4.96
CA SER A 29 8.95 3.35 -6.31
C SER A 29 8.52 1.88 -6.37
N THR A 30 7.64 1.56 -7.34
CA THR A 30 7.21 0.17 -7.58
C THR A 30 8.37 -0.79 -7.85
N ARG A 31 9.51 -0.28 -8.34
CA ARG A 31 10.74 -1.06 -8.56
C ARG A 31 11.49 -1.31 -7.26
N GLU A 32 11.72 -0.27 -6.46
CA GLU A 32 12.41 -0.40 -5.16
C GLU A 32 11.65 -1.33 -4.24
N LEU A 33 10.34 -1.11 -4.08
CA LEU A 33 9.54 -1.98 -3.22
C LEU A 33 9.44 -3.40 -3.80
N GLY A 34 9.43 -3.54 -5.13
CA GLY A 34 9.48 -4.85 -5.79
C GLY A 34 10.76 -5.62 -5.46
N GLN A 35 11.90 -4.94 -5.43
CA GLN A 35 13.17 -5.56 -5.00
C GLN A 35 13.16 -5.93 -3.52
N GLN A 36 12.66 -5.05 -2.64
CA GLN A 36 12.59 -5.33 -1.19
C GLN A 36 11.64 -6.48 -0.84
N LEU A 37 10.56 -6.66 -1.61
CA LEU A 37 9.54 -7.68 -1.37
C LEU A 37 9.69 -8.92 -2.27
N GLU A 38 10.77 -9.00 -3.05
CA GLU A 38 11.01 -10.05 -4.05
C GLU A 38 9.78 -10.28 -4.96
N ALA A 39 9.13 -9.18 -5.34
CA ALA A 39 7.89 -9.17 -6.10
C ALA A 39 8.06 -8.43 -7.43
N SER A 40 7.33 -8.86 -8.46
CA SER A 40 7.31 -8.16 -9.74
C SER A 40 6.76 -6.74 -9.56
N PHE A 41 7.38 -5.76 -10.23
CA PHE A 41 6.93 -4.37 -10.22
C PHE A 41 5.46 -4.24 -10.69
N HIS A 42 4.99 -5.11 -11.58
CA HIS A 42 3.59 -5.15 -12.01
C HIS A 42 2.63 -5.48 -10.84
N THR A 43 3.03 -6.41 -9.98
CA THR A 43 2.28 -6.80 -8.78
C THR A 43 2.26 -5.66 -7.77
N VAL A 44 3.41 -5.03 -7.52
CA VAL A 44 3.52 -3.89 -6.61
C VAL A 44 2.67 -2.73 -7.11
N ARG A 45 2.72 -2.45 -8.42
CA ARG A 45 1.86 -1.43 -9.03
C ARG A 45 0.38 -1.72 -8.81
N LYS A 46 -0.06 -2.97 -9.02
CA LYS A 46 -1.43 -3.39 -8.69
C LYS A 46 -1.75 -3.19 -7.20
N ALA A 47 -0.82 -3.50 -6.30
CA ALA A 47 -1.00 -3.28 -4.87
C ALA A 47 -1.17 -1.80 -4.51
N TYR A 48 -0.36 -0.91 -5.09
CA TYR A 48 -0.54 0.54 -4.94
C TYR A 48 -1.87 1.02 -5.50
N HIS A 49 -2.31 0.49 -6.65
CA HIS A 49 -3.64 0.84 -7.16
C HIS A 49 -4.77 0.40 -6.22
N ILE A 50 -4.68 -0.79 -5.59
CA ILE A 50 -5.66 -1.23 -4.59
C ILE A 50 -5.69 -0.25 -3.39
N LEU A 51 -4.53 0.12 -2.87
CA LEU A 51 -4.43 1.07 -1.75
C LEU A 51 -4.90 2.48 -2.12
N ALA A 52 -4.71 2.88 -3.38
CA ALA A 52 -5.17 4.16 -3.89
C ALA A 52 -6.69 4.19 -4.05
N ASP A 53 -7.28 3.09 -4.52
CA ASP A 53 -8.73 2.91 -4.62
C ASP A 53 -9.39 2.93 -3.22
N GLU A 54 -8.70 2.40 -2.21
CA GLU A 54 -9.09 2.49 -0.79
C GLU A 54 -8.89 3.90 -0.18
N GLY A 55 -8.25 4.82 -0.91
CA GLY A 55 -7.95 6.18 -0.43
C GLY A 55 -6.82 6.25 0.61
N LEU A 56 -6.07 5.16 0.80
CA LEU A 56 -4.92 5.12 1.72
C LEU A 56 -3.73 5.91 1.18
N ILE A 57 -3.57 5.87 -0.13
CA ILE A 57 -2.47 6.53 -0.85
C ILE A 57 -3.02 7.27 -2.07
N THR A 58 -2.27 8.23 -2.58
CA THR A 58 -2.62 8.97 -3.79
C THR A 58 -1.43 8.99 -4.74
N GLY A 59 -1.66 8.69 -6.02
CA GLY A 59 -0.63 8.82 -7.04
C GLY A 59 -0.49 10.27 -7.51
N GLU A 60 0.66 10.89 -7.27
CA GLU A 60 1.02 12.20 -7.80
C GLU A 60 1.94 12.05 -9.01
N LYS A 61 1.57 12.67 -10.14
CA LYS A 61 2.34 12.63 -11.39
C LYS A 61 3.72 13.24 -11.16
N GLY A 62 4.77 12.46 -11.39
CA GLY A 62 6.17 12.89 -11.22
C GLY A 62 6.71 12.82 -9.79
N ARG A 63 5.85 12.50 -8.80
CA ARG A 63 6.24 12.45 -7.38
C ARG A 63 6.12 11.06 -6.76
N GLY A 64 5.32 10.17 -7.36
CA GLY A 64 5.15 8.80 -6.89
C GLY A 64 3.80 8.60 -6.19
N PHE A 65 3.76 7.72 -5.20
CA PHE A 65 2.57 7.51 -4.37
C PHE A 65 2.79 8.14 -3.00
N VAL A 66 1.83 8.90 -2.51
CA VAL A 66 1.90 9.58 -1.22
C VAL A 66 0.86 8.99 -0.28
N VAL A 67 1.22 8.74 0.97
CA VAL A 67 0.28 8.26 1.98
C VAL A 67 -0.69 9.38 2.33
N ASN A 68 -1.99 9.14 2.12
CA ASN A 68 -3.04 10.13 2.37
C ASN A 68 -3.68 9.95 3.75
N ARG A 69 -3.78 8.71 4.24
CA ARG A 69 -4.31 8.42 5.57
C ARG A 69 -3.66 7.17 6.19
N GLN A 70 -3.52 7.19 7.50
CA GLN A 70 -3.20 6.01 8.28
C GLN A 70 -4.50 5.27 8.58
N THR A 71 -4.64 4.06 8.06
CA THR A 71 -5.72 3.16 8.51
C THR A 71 -5.31 2.52 9.82
N SER A 72 -6.24 2.53 10.77
CA SER A 72 -6.12 1.66 11.93
C SER A 72 -6.46 0.25 11.46
N LEU A 73 -5.77 -0.78 11.96
CA LEU A 73 -6.07 -2.19 11.66
C LEU A 73 -7.56 -2.56 11.87
N MET A 74 -8.31 -1.71 12.58
CA MET A 74 -9.75 -1.77 12.83
C MET A 74 -10.64 -1.54 11.59
N ASP A 75 -10.22 -0.83 10.55
CA ASP A 75 -11.09 -0.51 9.39
C ASP A 75 -11.50 -1.77 8.58
N LYS A 76 -10.78 -2.89 8.74
CA LYS A 76 -11.01 -4.13 7.97
C LYS A 76 -11.98 -5.10 8.68
N GLU A 77 -12.09 -5.03 10.00
CA GLU A 77 -13.00 -5.88 10.78
C GLU A 77 -14.47 -5.45 10.62
N GLU A 78 -14.73 -4.15 10.43
CA GLU A 78 -16.09 -3.61 10.19
C GLU A 78 -16.70 -4.04 8.85
N ARG A 79 -15.92 -4.48 7.85
CA ARG A 79 -16.46 -4.91 6.55
C ARG A 79 -16.77 -6.41 6.47
N LEU A 80 -16.51 -7.20 7.52
CA LEU A 80 -16.79 -8.65 7.54
C LEU A 80 -18.00 -9.05 8.40
N GLN A 81 -18.78 -8.09 8.92
CA GLN A 81 -20.07 -8.37 9.56
C GLN A 81 -21.24 -7.84 8.72
N ILE A 82 -21.68 -8.61 7.73
CA ILE A 82 -23.10 -8.73 7.31
C ILE A 82 -23.34 -10.19 6.91
#